data_AF-A0A942D1C8-F1
#
_entry.id   AF-A0A942D1C8-F1
#
_cell.length_a   1.000
_cell.length_b   1.000
_cell.length_c   1.000
_cell.angle_alpha   90.00
_cell.angle_beta   90.00
_cell.angle_gamma   90.00
#
_symmetry.space_group_name_H-M   'P 1'
#
loop_
_entity.id
_entity.type
_entity.pdbx_description
1 polymer ?
#
loop_
_entity_poly.entity_id
_entity_poly.type
_entity_poly.pdbx_seq_one_letter_code
_entity_poly.pdbx_strand_id
1 'polypeptide(L)'
;MTAVDAQREVTPALVRGRRGSVTVLREGELAPGLEGQLCHHVFCDGIGDRDSTVVLTAIPEGVAFAPALVCRDREELGGGAPAQLPSERWERIELESTAFNRRYRLLSLSGQDAVYARELFSPALIAWLAHDVPAGFSFELNERFLLVALPGHLGAGEDLDRLCALAAELARRIREEAAEEGEGSGLFDEAEKLAEIEKNLARVRFEQPPASVGIAFEAFRAAARWRPTVLLRGAFWGLLGFAVMAIPVTLVSNPFFGFVAGAVAAYLAFYVAWVLASADYRWGGAASVRRLGLEAFLRGYASSRGLREENRWRFHSVHRNLPLPGTVAHVMAGPIPGSDRDGATVVIWHPVAGSMCFGAREFDQFRAAAGELLAQVGEDGEDAAVAAVAAAEV
;
A
#
# COMPACT_ATOMS: atom_id res chain seq x y z
N MET A 1 -6.35 8.85 -23.43
CA MET A 1 -6.24 7.63 -22.63
C MET A 1 -7.40 6.73 -23.03
N THR A 2 -7.14 5.54 -23.54
CA THR A 2 -8.23 4.58 -23.87
C THR A 2 -8.75 3.95 -22.58
N ALA A 3 -9.97 3.40 -22.55
CA ALA A 3 -10.48 2.66 -21.37
C ALA A 3 -9.51 1.55 -20.90
N VAL A 4 -8.73 1.02 -21.85
CA VAL A 4 -7.67 0.04 -21.67
C VAL A 4 -6.43 0.57 -20.94
N ASP A 5 -6.16 1.88 -21.00
CA ASP A 5 -5.06 2.49 -20.26
C ASP A 5 -5.42 2.73 -18.78
N ALA A 6 -6.69 3.00 -18.48
CA ALA A 6 -7.19 3.09 -17.09
C ALA A 6 -7.19 1.73 -16.37
N GLN A 7 -7.29 0.62 -17.12
CA GLN A 7 -7.22 -0.73 -16.57
C GLN A 7 -5.83 -1.16 -16.09
N ARG A 8 -4.77 -0.46 -16.51
CA ARG A 8 -3.40 -0.73 -16.06
C ARG A 8 -3.23 -0.50 -14.55
N GLU A 9 -4.13 0.28 -13.95
CA GLU A 9 -4.07 0.67 -12.53
C GLU A 9 -4.88 -0.27 -11.62
N VAL A 10 -5.51 -1.30 -12.19
CA VAL A 10 -6.46 -2.15 -11.49
C VAL A 10 -5.78 -3.33 -10.79
N THR A 11 -4.75 -3.91 -11.42
CA THR A 11 -4.00 -5.06 -10.89
C THR A 11 -2.59 -5.11 -11.51
N PRO A 12 -1.53 -5.36 -10.71
CA PRO A 12 -0.17 -5.58 -11.21
C PRO A 12 -0.07 -6.60 -12.35
N ALA A 13 -0.93 -7.63 -12.37
CA ALA A 13 -1.00 -8.62 -13.44
C ALA A 13 -1.24 -8.02 -14.84
N LEU A 14 -1.93 -6.89 -14.92
CA LEU A 14 -2.24 -6.21 -16.18
C LEU A 14 -1.16 -5.22 -16.60
N VAL A 15 -0.09 -5.05 -15.80
CA VAL A 15 1.09 -4.26 -16.19
C VAL A 15 1.72 -4.92 -17.41
N ARG A 16 1.52 -4.28 -18.57
CA ARG A 16 2.02 -4.77 -19.84
C ARG A 16 3.53 -4.64 -19.87
N GLY A 17 4.23 -5.74 -20.14
CA GLY A 17 5.59 -5.68 -20.66
C GLY A 17 5.59 -5.05 -22.06
N ARG A 18 6.78 -4.95 -22.68
CA ARG A 18 6.98 -4.32 -24.01
C ARG A 18 6.11 -4.92 -25.14
N ARG A 19 5.50 -6.10 -24.90
CA ARG A 19 4.64 -6.85 -25.82
C ARG A 19 3.23 -7.12 -25.28
N GLY A 20 2.89 -6.67 -24.08
CA GLY A 20 1.57 -6.97 -23.49
C GLY A 20 0.44 -6.35 -24.31
N SER A 21 -0.55 -7.15 -24.68
CA SER A 21 -1.79 -6.70 -25.32
C SER A 21 -2.99 -7.20 -24.53
N VAL A 22 -3.99 -6.33 -24.33
CA VAL A 22 -5.32 -6.72 -23.85
C VAL A 22 -6.28 -6.53 -25.01
N THR A 23 -7.02 -7.58 -25.35
CA THR A 23 -8.12 -7.53 -26.30
C THR A 23 -9.40 -7.84 -25.54
N VAL A 24 -10.27 -6.83 -25.39
CA VAL A 24 -11.58 -7.00 -24.74
C VAL A 24 -12.49 -7.78 -25.69
N LEU A 25 -13.00 -8.91 -25.24
CA LEU A 25 -13.96 -9.74 -25.97
C LEU A 25 -15.39 -9.34 -25.64
N ARG A 26 -15.65 -9.07 -24.36
CA ARG A 26 -16.99 -8.76 -23.83
C ARG A 26 -16.89 -7.94 -22.55
N GLU A 27 -17.88 -7.09 -22.33
CA GLU A 27 -18.07 -6.29 -21.12
C GLU A 27 -19.56 -6.33 -20.71
N GLY A 28 -19.83 -6.21 -19.41
CA GLY A 28 -21.17 -6.27 -18.81
C GLY A 28 -21.36 -7.52 -17.96
N GLU A 29 -22.61 -7.99 -17.83
CA GLU A 29 -22.90 -9.22 -17.11
C GLU A 29 -22.35 -10.44 -17.86
N LEU A 30 -21.32 -11.06 -17.29
CA LEU A 30 -20.61 -12.22 -17.84
C LEU A 30 -21.21 -13.55 -17.37
N ALA A 31 -21.77 -13.56 -16.17
CA ALA A 31 -22.48 -14.66 -15.53
C ALA A 31 -23.45 -14.06 -14.49
N PRO A 32 -24.46 -14.80 -13.98
CA PRO A 32 -25.43 -14.27 -13.02
C PRO A 32 -24.75 -13.58 -11.82
N GLY A 33 -24.93 -12.25 -11.71
CA GLY A 33 -24.33 -11.46 -10.63
C GLY A 33 -22.81 -11.21 -10.76
N LEU A 34 -22.25 -11.37 -11.96
CA LEU A 34 -20.85 -11.09 -12.28
C LEU A 34 -20.76 -10.04 -13.39
N GLU A 35 -20.74 -8.77 -13.00
CA GLU A 35 -20.43 -7.64 -13.88
C GLU A 35 -18.92 -7.50 -14.06
N GLY A 36 -18.44 -7.50 -15.30
CA GLY A 36 -17.01 -7.41 -15.54
C GLY A 36 -16.64 -7.39 -17.01
N GLN A 37 -15.38 -7.76 -17.26
CA GLN A 37 -14.82 -7.81 -18.60
C GLN A 37 -14.11 -9.13 -18.85
N LEU A 38 -14.37 -9.71 -20.02
CA LEU A 38 -13.71 -10.89 -20.53
C LEU A 38 -12.71 -10.44 -21.60
N CYS A 39 -11.44 -10.78 -21.42
CA CYS A 39 -10.35 -10.31 -22.28
C CYS A 39 -9.37 -11.44 -22.60
N HIS A 40 -8.62 -11.28 -23.68
CA HIS A 40 -7.33 -11.97 -23.83
C HIS A 40 -6.22 -11.05 -23.35
N HIS A 41 -5.27 -11.60 -22.59
CA HIS A 41 -4.14 -10.89 -22.05
C HIS A 41 -2.86 -11.72 -22.17
N VAL A 42 -1.75 -11.02 -22.40
CA VAL A 42 -0.41 -11.62 -22.39
C VAL A 42 0.28 -11.15 -21.12
N PHE A 43 0.43 -12.05 -20.15
CA PHE A 43 1.18 -11.78 -18.94
C PHE A 43 2.67 -11.74 -19.26
N CYS A 44 3.38 -10.78 -18.68
CA CYS A 44 4.83 -10.69 -18.72
C CYS A 44 5.43 -10.99 -17.33
N ASP A 45 4.86 -11.97 -16.63
CA ASP A 45 5.35 -12.44 -15.32
C ASP A 45 6.23 -13.70 -15.47
N GLY A 46 7.16 -13.89 -14.55
CA GLY A 46 8.08 -15.05 -14.58
C GLY A 46 9.13 -15.04 -15.70
N ILE A 47 9.31 -16.20 -16.36
CA ILE A 47 10.44 -16.47 -17.29
C ILE A 47 10.09 -16.08 -18.75
N GLY A 48 8.83 -15.90 -19.08
CA GLY A 48 8.40 -15.61 -20.46
C GLY A 48 7.00 -15.03 -20.56
N ASP A 49 6.62 -14.67 -21.79
CA ASP A 49 5.27 -14.19 -22.10
C ASP A 49 4.29 -15.38 -22.01
N ARG A 50 3.14 -15.17 -21.35
CA ARG A 50 2.08 -16.18 -21.21
C ARG A 50 0.75 -15.63 -21.70
N ASP A 51 0.23 -16.23 -22.76
CA ASP A 51 -1.11 -15.95 -23.27
C ASP A 51 -2.16 -16.53 -22.33
N SER A 52 -3.21 -15.76 -22.06
CA SER A 52 -4.32 -16.19 -21.20
C SER A 52 -5.62 -15.52 -21.59
N THR A 53 -6.73 -16.20 -21.33
CA THR A 53 -8.06 -15.58 -21.30
C THR A 53 -8.37 -15.24 -19.84
N VAL A 54 -8.78 -14.00 -19.61
CA VAL A 54 -8.98 -13.44 -18.27
C VAL A 54 -10.38 -12.86 -18.11
N VAL A 55 -10.91 -12.96 -16.90
CA VAL A 55 -12.10 -12.25 -16.44
C VAL A 55 -11.67 -11.26 -15.37
N LEU A 56 -12.02 -9.99 -15.55
CA LEU A 56 -11.80 -8.92 -14.59
C LEU A 56 -13.15 -8.46 -14.04
N THR A 57 -13.34 -8.52 -12.73
CA THR A 57 -14.57 -8.11 -12.05
C THR A 57 -14.25 -7.30 -10.79
N ALA A 58 -15.17 -6.45 -10.36
CA ALA A 58 -15.08 -5.82 -9.05
C ALA A 58 -15.68 -6.74 -7.96
N ILE A 59 -14.99 -6.83 -6.83
CA ILE A 59 -15.40 -7.44 -5.56
C ILE A 59 -14.96 -6.51 -4.43
N PRO A 60 -15.72 -5.44 -4.18
CA PRO A 60 -15.34 -4.47 -3.16
C PRO A 60 -15.32 -5.06 -1.74
N GLU A 61 -16.03 -6.17 -1.50
CA GLU A 61 -15.97 -6.95 -0.28
C GLU A 61 -14.55 -7.49 0.01
N GLY A 62 -13.79 -7.82 -1.03
CA GLY A 62 -12.47 -8.46 -0.92
C GLY A 62 -11.39 -7.57 -0.29
N VAL A 63 -11.57 -6.25 -0.35
CA VAL A 63 -10.64 -5.24 0.20
C VAL A 63 -10.38 -5.46 1.69
N ALA A 64 -11.39 -5.96 2.42
CA ALA A 64 -11.29 -6.18 3.86
C ALA A 64 -10.23 -7.22 4.23
N PHE A 65 -10.07 -8.27 3.40
CA PHE A 65 -9.24 -9.44 3.72
C PHE A 65 -7.80 -9.28 3.26
N ALA A 66 -7.63 -8.70 2.09
CA ALA A 66 -6.34 -8.61 1.47
C ALA A 66 -6.24 -7.46 0.49
N PRO A 67 -5.38 -6.46 0.80
CA PRO A 67 -5.00 -5.44 -0.16
C PRO A 67 -4.48 -6.04 -1.46
N ALA A 68 -3.67 -7.10 -1.42
CA ALA A 68 -3.44 -7.91 -2.61
C ALA A 68 -3.08 -9.38 -2.30
N LEU A 69 -3.64 -10.28 -3.07
CA LEU A 69 -3.36 -11.72 -3.06
C LEU A 69 -3.19 -12.22 -4.49
N VAL A 70 -2.20 -13.08 -4.67
CA VAL A 70 -1.96 -13.78 -5.92
C VAL A 70 -2.00 -15.28 -5.65
N CYS A 71 -2.89 -15.99 -6.34
CA CYS A 71 -3.01 -17.44 -6.29
C CYS A 71 -2.74 -18.00 -7.68
N ARG A 72 -1.55 -18.57 -7.89
CA ARG A 72 -1.14 -19.10 -9.20
C ARG A 72 -0.93 -20.60 -9.15
N ASP A 73 -1.39 -21.29 -10.19
CA ASP A 73 -1.00 -22.67 -10.43
C ASP A 73 0.52 -22.74 -10.60
N ARG A 74 1.17 -23.66 -9.89
CA ARG A 74 2.62 -23.81 -9.87
C ARG A 74 3.16 -24.33 -11.19
N GLU A 75 2.39 -25.15 -11.90
CA GLU A 75 2.79 -25.66 -13.21
C GLU A 75 2.90 -24.51 -14.20
N GLU A 76 1.99 -23.53 -14.11
CA GLU A 76 1.98 -22.33 -14.95
C GLU A 76 3.02 -21.28 -14.54
N LEU A 77 3.16 -21.01 -13.24
CA LEU A 77 4.10 -19.99 -12.76
C LEU A 77 5.57 -20.42 -12.91
N GLY A 78 5.81 -21.74 -12.85
CA GLY A 78 7.14 -22.32 -12.75
C GLY A 78 7.95 -21.72 -11.58
N GLY A 79 9.17 -21.28 -11.88
CA GLY A 79 10.07 -20.62 -10.92
C GLY A 79 9.89 -19.10 -10.80
N GLY A 80 8.99 -18.50 -11.57
CA GLY A 80 8.84 -17.05 -11.68
C GLY A 80 8.23 -16.38 -10.45
N ALA A 81 8.44 -15.06 -10.35
CA ALA A 81 7.65 -14.18 -9.49
C ALA A 81 6.52 -13.54 -10.32
N PRO A 82 5.35 -13.30 -9.72
CA PRO A 82 4.30 -12.53 -10.38
C PRO A 82 4.77 -11.10 -10.69
N ALA A 83 4.05 -10.42 -11.57
CA ALA A 83 4.26 -9.00 -11.79
C ALA A 83 4.17 -8.24 -10.46
N GLN A 84 5.04 -7.26 -10.26
CA GLN A 84 5.10 -6.47 -9.03
C GLN A 84 5.45 -5.03 -9.37
N LEU A 85 4.84 -4.08 -8.66
CA LEU A 85 5.26 -2.68 -8.69
C LEU A 85 6.63 -2.54 -7.97
N PRO A 86 7.41 -1.47 -8.25
CA PRO A 86 8.75 -1.30 -7.66
C PRO A 86 8.79 -1.32 -6.12
N SER A 87 7.71 -0.90 -5.47
CA SER A 87 7.55 -0.89 -4.01
C SER A 87 6.98 -2.17 -3.43
N GLU A 88 6.43 -3.05 -4.26
CA GLU A 88 5.77 -4.27 -3.83
C GLU A 88 6.78 -5.39 -3.64
N ARG A 89 6.53 -6.21 -2.63
CA ARG A 89 7.27 -7.45 -2.38
C ARG A 89 6.26 -8.52 -2.04
N TRP A 90 6.29 -9.61 -2.78
CA TRP A 90 5.41 -10.75 -2.53
C TRP A 90 6.03 -11.69 -1.50
N GLU A 91 5.25 -12.06 -0.49
CA GLU A 91 5.58 -13.06 0.51
C GLU A 91 4.70 -14.28 0.32
N ARG A 92 5.28 -15.47 0.49
CA ARG A 92 4.57 -16.72 0.30
C ARG A 92 3.78 -17.08 1.55
N ILE A 93 2.53 -17.47 1.34
CA ILE A 93 1.68 -18.04 2.37
C ILE A 93 1.55 -19.54 2.12
N GLU A 94 1.75 -20.32 3.17
CA GLU A 94 1.43 -21.74 3.20
C GLU A 94 0.13 -21.93 3.98
N LEU A 95 -0.81 -22.65 3.37
CA LEU A 95 -2.06 -23.08 4.00
C LEU A 95 -1.88 -24.47 4.63
N GLU A 96 -2.85 -24.96 5.39
CA GLU A 96 -2.77 -26.30 5.99
C GLU A 96 -2.98 -27.43 4.96
N SER A 97 -3.61 -27.13 3.82
CA SER A 97 -3.90 -28.11 2.78
C SER A 97 -2.66 -28.44 1.93
N THR A 98 -2.18 -29.67 2.06
CA THR A 98 -1.09 -30.20 1.23
C THR A 98 -1.46 -30.29 -0.26
N ALA A 99 -2.72 -30.64 -0.56
CA ALA A 99 -3.23 -30.70 -1.93
C ALA A 99 -3.20 -29.31 -2.59
N PHE A 100 -3.66 -28.29 -1.87
CA PHE A 100 -3.59 -26.91 -2.31
C PHE A 100 -2.14 -26.44 -2.49
N ASN A 101 -1.31 -26.57 -1.46
CA ASN A 101 0.09 -26.11 -1.52
C ASN A 101 0.92 -26.84 -2.59
N ARG A 102 0.54 -28.06 -2.98
CA ARG A 102 1.19 -28.78 -4.08
C ARG A 102 0.87 -28.15 -5.43
N ARG A 103 -0.39 -27.74 -5.63
CA ARG A 103 -0.91 -27.20 -6.89
C ARG A 103 -0.68 -25.70 -7.02
N TYR A 104 -0.88 -24.95 -5.94
CA TYR A 104 -0.90 -23.49 -5.94
C TYR A 104 0.30 -22.89 -5.21
N ARG A 105 0.65 -21.67 -5.62
CA ARG A 105 1.47 -20.74 -4.85
C ARG A 105 0.58 -19.56 -4.49
N LEU A 106 0.29 -19.43 -3.19
CA LEU A 106 -0.39 -18.28 -2.62
C LEU A 106 0.65 -17.26 -2.16
N LEU A 107 0.47 -16.02 -2.60
CA LEU A 107 1.35 -14.89 -2.31
C LEU A 107 0.51 -13.71 -1.80
N SER A 108 1.01 -13.00 -0.79
CA SER A 108 0.45 -11.74 -0.30
C SER A 108 1.52 -10.64 -0.34
N LEU A 109 1.12 -9.38 -0.20
CA LEU A 109 2.09 -8.31 -0.06
C LEU A 109 2.86 -8.41 1.27
N SER A 110 4.14 -8.07 1.25
CA SER A 110 4.99 -8.02 2.43
C SER A 110 4.45 -7.04 3.45
N GLY A 111 4.30 -7.50 4.69
CA GLY A 111 3.70 -6.72 5.78
C GLY A 111 2.17 -6.75 5.84
N GLN A 112 1.51 -7.37 4.85
CA GLN A 112 0.13 -7.83 5.00
C GLN A 112 0.12 -8.98 6.01
N ASP A 113 -0.90 -9.01 6.87
CA ASP A 113 -1.03 -10.09 7.84
C ASP A 113 -1.52 -11.37 7.12
N ALA A 114 -0.70 -12.42 7.24
CA ALA A 114 -0.96 -13.71 6.62
C ALA A 114 -2.13 -14.47 7.26
N VAL A 115 -2.62 -14.05 8.43
CA VAL A 115 -3.80 -14.66 9.08
C VAL A 115 -5.05 -14.43 8.23
N TYR A 116 -5.31 -13.21 7.76
CA TYR A 116 -6.52 -12.89 6.98
C TYR A 116 -6.52 -13.53 5.60
N ALA A 117 -5.33 -13.60 5.00
CA ALA A 117 -5.15 -14.34 3.78
C ALA A 117 -5.34 -15.85 3.96
N ARG A 118 -5.27 -16.39 5.20
CA ARG A 118 -5.67 -17.78 5.50
C ARG A 118 -7.17 -17.87 5.78
N GLU A 119 -7.76 -16.89 6.45
CA GLU A 119 -9.20 -16.83 6.73
C GLU A 119 -10.01 -16.74 5.43
N LEU A 120 -9.58 -15.93 4.46
CA LEU A 120 -10.19 -15.90 3.12
C LEU A 120 -10.23 -17.28 2.45
N PHE A 121 -9.28 -18.16 2.79
CA PHE A 121 -9.18 -19.52 2.26
C PHE A 121 -9.82 -20.52 3.20
N SER A 122 -11.14 -20.39 3.37
CA SER A 122 -11.91 -21.39 4.12
C SER A 122 -11.74 -22.80 3.55
N PRO A 123 -11.93 -23.85 4.36
CA PRO A 123 -11.76 -25.24 3.92
C PRO A 123 -12.57 -25.58 2.65
N ALA A 124 -13.75 -24.98 2.49
CA ALA A 124 -14.58 -25.15 1.31
C ALA A 124 -13.98 -24.51 0.05
N LEU A 125 -13.40 -23.31 0.15
CA LEU A 125 -12.70 -22.66 -0.96
C LEU A 125 -11.43 -23.42 -1.34
N ILE A 126 -10.65 -23.84 -0.35
CA ILE A 126 -9.44 -24.66 -0.55
C ILE A 126 -9.77 -25.95 -1.30
N ALA A 127 -10.81 -26.68 -0.88
CA ALA A 127 -11.21 -27.92 -1.52
C ALA A 127 -11.63 -27.70 -2.98
N TRP A 128 -12.44 -26.66 -3.23
CA TRP A 128 -12.87 -26.30 -4.58
C TRP A 128 -11.70 -25.95 -5.50
N LEU A 129 -10.77 -25.10 -5.04
CA LEU A 129 -9.55 -24.77 -5.78
C LEU A 129 -8.66 -25.99 -6.01
N ALA A 130 -8.54 -26.90 -5.04
CA ALA A 130 -7.68 -28.06 -5.18
C ALA A 130 -8.23 -29.09 -6.18
N HIS A 131 -9.55 -29.27 -6.25
CA HIS A 131 -10.17 -30.43 -6.90
C HIS A 131 -11.10 -30.13 -8.07
N ASP A 132 -11.79 -29.00 -8.07
CA ASP A 132 -12.90 -28.78 -9.01
C ASP A 132 -12.53 -27.84 -10.17
N VAL A 133 -11.58 -26.92 -9.95
CA VAL A 133 -11.13 -25.98 -10.98
C VAL A 133 -10.16 -26.65 -11.99
N PRO A 134 -10.19 -26.27 -13.27
CA PRO A 134 -9.30 -26.84 -14.30
C PRO A 134 -7.82 -26.47 -14.07
N ALA A 135 -6.90 -27.26 -14.63
CA ALA A 135 -5.47 -27.00 -14.56
C ALA A 135 -5.12 -25.61 -15.13
N GLY A 136 -4.16 -24.94 -14.50
CA GLY A 136 -3.75 -23.59 -14.89
C GLY A 136 -4.70 -22.46 -14.47
N PHE A 137 -5.84 -22.78 -13.84
CA PHE A 137 -6.71 -21.78 -13.22
C PHE A 137 -5.90 -20.96 -12.22
N SER A 138 -5.92 -19.64 -12.36
CA SER A 138 -5.22 -18.73 -11.45
C SER A 138 -6.02 -17.46 -11.22
N PHE A 139 -5.77 -16.77 -10.11
CA PHE A 139 -6.40 -15.50 -9.85
C PHE A 139 -5.49 -14.53 -9.09
N GLU A 140 -5.84 -13.27 -9.19
CA GLU A 140 -5.27 -12.16 -8.44
C GLU A 140 -6.41 -11.31 -7.89
N LEU A 141 -6.40 -11.10 -6.59
CA LEU A 141 -7.25 -10.13 -5.92
C LEU A 141 -6.36 -8.93 -5.60
N ASN A 142 -6.63 -7.78 -6.20
CA ASN A 142 -5.91 -6.54 -5.92
C ASN A 142 -6.91 -5.45 -5.56
N GLU A 143 -6.84 -4.99 -4.33
CA GLU A 143 -7.83 -4.13 -3.68
C GLU A 143 -9.25 -4.69 -3.88
N ARG A 144 -10.06 -4.02 -4.70
CA ARG A 144 -11.44 -4.39 -5.00
C ARG A 144 -11.61 -5.18 -6.29
N PHE A 145 -10.53 -5.59 -6.94
CA PHE A 145 -10.62 -6.18 -8.26
C PHE A 145 -10.12 -7.61 -8.24
N LEU A 146 -10.96 -8.52 -8.74
CA LEU A 146 -10.60 -9.91 -8.97
C LEU A 146 -10.32 -10.10 -10.45
N LEU A 147 -9.11 -10.53 -10.75
CA LEU A 147 -8.71 -11.05 -12.03
C LEU A 147 -8.62 -12.57 -11.95
N VAL A 148 -9.35 -13.28 -12.81
CA VAL A 148 -9.31 -14.74 -12.95
C VAL A 148 -8.77 -15.08 -14.32
N ALA A 149 -7.90 -16.08 -14.44
CA ALA A 149 -7.22 -16.42 -15.68
C ALA A 149 -7.17 -17.93 -15.92
N LEU A 150 -7.30 -18.32 -17.20
CA LEU A 150 -6.93 -19.63 -17.72
C LEU A 150 -5.89 -19.48 -18.84
N PRO A 151 -4.95 -20.43 -18.97
CA PRO A 151 -3.91 -20.37 -19.98
C PRO A 151 -4.47 -20.49 -21.40
N GLY A 152 -3.83 -19.79 -22.33
CA GLY A 152 -4.15 -19.81 -23.75
C GLY A 152 -5.29 -18.87 -24.17
N HIS A 153 -5.54 -18.85 -25.47
CA HIS A 153 -6.58 -18.04 -26.11
C HIS A 153 -7.84 -18.89 -26.31
N LEU A 154 -8.70 -18.92 -25.28
CA LEU A 154 -9.96 -19.67 -25.34
C LEU A 154 -10.86 -19.09 -26.45
N GLY A 155 -11.12 -19.88 -27.50
CA GLY A 155 -11.95 -19.46 -28.64
C GLY A 155 -13.33 -20.11 -28.69
N ALA A 156 -13.54 -21.20 -27.97
CA ALA A 156 -14.83 -21.89 -27.92
C ALA A 156 -15.76 -21.21 -26.91
N GLY A 157 -17.03 -21.00 -27.28
CA GLY A 157 -18.02 -20.36 -26.42
C GLY A 157 -18.20 -21.07 -25.08
N GLU A 158 -18.23 -22.40 -25.09
CA GLU A 158 -18.37 -23.22 -23.87
C GLU A 158 -17.21 -23.01 -22.88
N ASP A 159 -15.97 -22.84 -23.38
CA ASP A 159 -14.80 -22.60 -22.53
C ASP A 159 -14.82 -21.19 -21.93
N LEU A 160 -15.29 -20.20 -22.69
CA LEU A 160 -15.47 -18.82 -22.22
C LEU A 160 -16.57 -18.76 -21.14
N ASP A 161 -17.71 -19.39 -21.37
CA ASP A 161 -18.81 -19.47 -20.40
C ASP A 161 -18.36 -20.18 -19.12
N ARG A 162 -17.55 -21.24 -19.25
CA ARG A 162 -16.95 -21.94 -18.10
C ARG A 162 -16.01 -21.03 -17.30
N LEU A 163 -15.17 -20.24 -17.95
CA LEU A 163 -14.30 -19.28 -17.25
C LEU A 163 -15.11 -18.23 -16.49
N CYS A 164 -16.15 -17.68 -17.11
CA CYS A 164 -17.06 -16.73 -16.46
C CYS A 164 -17.75 -17.35 -15.24
N ALA A 165 -18.21 -18.61 -15.35
CA ALA A 165 -18.82 -19.33 -14.24
C ALA A 165 -17.84 -19.58 -13.08
N LEU A 166 -16.58 -19.94 -13.38
CA LEU A 166 -15.53 -20.10 -12.36
C LEU A 166 -15.22 -18.77 -11.65
N ALA A 167 -15.17 -17.67 -12.41
CA ALA A 167 -14.96 -16.34 -11.84
C ALA A 167 -16.13 -15.91 -10.94
N ALA A 168 -17.37 -16.19 -11.36
CA ALA A 168 -18.56 -15.92 -10.56
C ALA A 168 -18.58 -16.71 -9.26
N GLU A 169 -18.22 -17.99 -9.31
CA GLU A 169 -18.16 -18.86 -8.14
C GLU A 169 -17.08 -18.43 -7.16
N LEU A 170 -15.87 -18.11 -7.64
CA LEU A 170 -14.81 -17.56 -6.79
C LEU A 170 -15.26 -16.22 -6.16
N ALA A 171 -15.86 -15.33 -6.95
CA ALA A 171 -16.34 -14.06 -6.46
C ALA A 171 -17.41 -14.20 -5.37
N ARG A 172 -18.36 -15.12 -5.58
CA ARG A 172 -19.40 -15.46 -4.59
C ARG A 172 -18.78 -15.95 -3.28
N ARG A 173 -17.83 -16.89 -3.33
CA ARG A 173 -17.16 -17.41 -2.13
C ARG A 173 -16.38 -16.34 -1.36
N ILE A 174 -15.65 -15.48 -2.07
CA ILE A 174 -14.95 -14.35 -1.45
C ILE A 174 -15.95 -13.43 -0.74
N ARG A 175 -17.10 -13.13 -1.37
CA ARG A 175 -18.14 -12.30 -0.77
C ARG A 175 -18.80 -12.94 0.45
N GLU A 176 -19.01 -14.25 0.43
CA GLU A 176 -19.59 -15.01 1.56
C GLU A 176 -18.64 -15.02 2.75
N GLU A 177 -17.37 -15.37 2.53
CA GLU A 177 -16.35 -15.28 3.57
C GLU A 177 -16.25 -13.86 4.13
N ALA A 178 -16.34 -12.87 3.25
CA ALA A 178 -16.35 -11.47 3.63
C ALA A 178 -17.57 -11.00 4.42
N ALA A 179 -18.69 -11.68 4.28
CA ALA A 179 -19.89 -11.40 5.06
C ALA A 179 -19.84 -12.05 6.45
N GLU A 180 -19.15 -13.19 6.61
CA GLU A 180 -19.09 -13.95 7.86
C GLU A 180 -18.25 -13.26 8.94
N GLU A 181 -17.19 -12.53 8.57
CA GLU A 181 -16.32 -11.84 9.54
C GLU A 181 -16.94 -10.59 10.19
N GLY A 182 -18.04 -10.07 9.65
CA GLY A 182 -18.75 -8.91 10.20
C GLY A 182 -17.97 -7.58 10.12
N GLU A 183 -18.64 -6.47 10.47
CA GLU A 183 -18.00 -5.16 10.57
C GLU A 183 -17.06 -5.11 11.79
N GLY A 184 -15.80 -5.52 11.62
CA GLY A 184 -14.74 -5.24 12.59
C GLY A 184 -14.04 -6.46 13.19
N SER A 185 -13.74 -7.50 12.41
CA SER A 185 -12.97 -8.70 12.80
C SER A 185 -11.53 -8.45 13.27
N GLY A 186 -11.17 -7.22 13.65
CA GLY A 186 -9.83 -6.89 14.11
C GLY A 186 -8.77 -7.17 13.05
N LEU A 187 -9.17 -7.08 11.75
CA LEU A 187 -8.52 -7.46 10.48
C LEU A 187 -7.06 -7.02 10.25
N PHE A 188 -6.48 -6.34 11.23
CA PHE A 188 -5.09 -5.99 11.24
C PHE A 188 -4.67 -6.02 12.71
N ASP A 189 -3.45 -6.49 12.97
CA ASP A 189 -2.66 -6.15 14.16
C ASP A 189 -2.36 -4.62 14.26
N GLU A 190 -3.24 -3.81 13.69
CA GLU A 190 -3.41 -2.39 13.94
C GLU A 190 -3.64 -2.13 15.41
N ALA A 191 -4.30 -2.98 16.18
CA ALA A 191 -4.46 -2.71 17.61
C ALA A 191 -3.08 -2.62 18.31
N GLU A 192 -2.17 -3.57 18.08
CA GLU A 192 -0.81 -3.51 18.63
C GLU A 192 0.00 -2.38 18.00
N LYS A 193 -0.05 -2.21 16.67
CA LYS A 193 0.66 -1.13 15.97
C LYS A 193 0.17 0.26 16.39
N LEU A 194 -1.13 0.45 16.59
CA LEU A 194 -1.76 1.69 17.06
C LEU A 194 -1.43 1.92 18.52
N ALA A 195 -1.41 0.87 19.36
CA ALA A 195 -0.95 0.99 20.74
C ALA A 195 0.54 1.36 20.81
N GLU A 196 1.38 0.84 19.91
CA GLU A 196 2.78 1.23 19.79
C GLU A 196 2.93 2.66 19.28
N ILE A 197 2.15 3.06 18.28
CA ILE A 197 2.08 4.44 17.79
C ILE A 197 1.67 5.37 18.94
N GLU A 198 0.61 5.06 19.68
CA GLU A 198 0.11 5.82 20.82
C GLU A 198 1.17 5.96 21.92
N LYS A 199 1.82 4.85 22.28
CA LYS A 199 2.94 4.84 23.22
C LYS A 199 4.09 5.73 22.75
N ASN A 200 4.36 5.78 21.45
CA ASN A 200 5.43 6.61 20.88
C ASN A 200 5.01 8.08 20.72
N LEU A 201 3.75 8.36 20.38
CA LEU A 201 3.16 9.70 20.35
C LEU A 201 3.27 10.36 21.72
N ALA A 202 2.98 9.63 22.80
CA ALA A 202 3.06 10.12 24.18
C ALA A 202 4.45 10.64 24.61
N ARG A 203 5.51 10.35 23.83
CA ARG A 203 6.88 10.83 24.09
C ARG A 203 7.06 12.31 23.75
N VAL A 204 6.21 12.87 22.89
CA VAL A 204 6.23 14.28 22.51
C VAL A 204 4.87 14.87 22.86
N ARG A 205 4.86 15.79 23.83
CA ARG A 205 3.64 16.50 24.22
C ARG A 205 3.59 17.81 23.47
N PHE A 206 2.46 18.05 22.81
CA PHE A 206 2.15 19.31 22.16
C PHE A 206 1.16 20.07 23.06
N GLU A 207 1.49 21.31 23.45
CA GLU A 207 0.57 22.16 24.22
C GLU A 207 -0.64 22.58 23.39
N GLN A 208 -0.42 22.76 22.09
CA GLN A 208 -1.45 23.02 21.09
C GLN A 208 -1.21 22.07 19.91
N PRO A 209 -2.27 21.68 19.17
CA PRO A 209 -2.11 20.94 17.92
C PRO A 209 -1.03 21.57 17.03
N PRO A 210 -0.08 20.78 16.50
CA PRO A 210 0.98 21.33 15.67
C PRO A 210 0.37 21.98 14.43
N ALA A 211 0.82 23.19 14.09
CA ALA A 211 0.24 23.95 12.98
C ALA A 211 0.52 23.33 11.59
N SER A 212 1.52 22.44 11.49
CA SER A 212 1.85 21.72 10.26
C SER A 212 2.50 20.37 10.56
N VAL A 213 2.50 19.48 9.57
CA VAL A 213 3.22 18.19 9.63
C VAL A 213 4.72 18.40 9.89
N GLY A 214 5.32 19.44 9.30
CA GLY A 214 6.74 19.78 9.49
C GLY A 214 7.08 20.10 10.95
N ILE A 215 6.23 20.88 11.62
CA ILE A 215 6.42 21.20 13.05
C ILE A 215 6.30 19.94 13.91
N ALA A 216 5.30 19.10 13.62
CA ALA A 216 5.13 17.82 14.33
C ALA A 216 6.35 16.90 14.13
N PHE A 217 6.80 16.75 12.89
CA PHE A 217 7.97 15.95 12.51
C PHE A 217 9.24 16.44 13.23
N GLU A 218 9.50 17.75 13.22
CA GLU A 218 10.66 18.34 13.90
C GLU A 218 10.64 18.06 15.42
N ALA A 219 9.47 18.09 16.05
CA ALA A 219 9.36 17.77 17.47
C ALA A 219 9.74 16.31 17.76
N PHE A 220 9.28 15.36 16.95
CA PHE A 220 9.72 13.96 17.06
C PHE A 220 11.21 13.80 16.70
N ARG A 221 11.71 14.43 15.65
CA ARG A 221 13.13 14.41 15.27
C ARG A 221 14.02 14.94 16.41
N ALA A 222 13.61 16.03 17.04
CA ALA A 222 14.29 16.62 18.20
C ALA A 222 14.28 15.71 19.43
N ALA A 223 13.27 14.84 19.58
CA ALA A 223 13.24 13.79 20.60
C ALA A 223 14.07 12.55 20.21
N ALA A 224 14.19 12.24 18.92
CA ALA A 224 15.00 11.15 18.39
C ALA A 224 16.51 11.43 18.47
N ARG A 225 16.93 12.69 18.29
CA ARG A 225 18.35 13.08 18.21
C ARG A 225 19.19 12.73 19.45
N TRP A 226 18.53 12.60 20.60
CA TRP A 226 19.18 12.25 21.88
C TRP A 226 19.15 10.74 22.17
N ARG A 227 18.65 9.92 21.24
CA ARG A 227 18.64 8.46 21.42
C ARG A 227 20.07 7.92 21.33
N PRO A 228 20.47 7.00 22.23
CA PRO A 228 21.81 6.43 22.23
C PRO A 228 22.22 5.83 20.88
N THR A 229 21.28 5.17 20.19
CA THR A 229 21.51 4.58 18.87
C THR A 229 21.80 5.63 17.78
N VAL A 230 21.16 6.80 17.82
CA VAL A 230 21.43 7.92 16.90
C VAL A 230 22.78 8.55 17.22
N LEU A 231 23.09 8.76 18.51
CA LEU A 231 24.38 9.30 18.95
C LEU A 231 25.55 8.37 18.59
N LEU A 232 25.37 7.05 18.77
CA LEU A 232 26.39 6.04 18.42
C LEU A 232 26.64 6.01 16.91
N ARG A 233 25.59 6.09 16.08
CA ARG A 233 25.75 6.22 14.62
C ARG A 233 26.48 7.50 14.25
N GLY A 234 26.10 8.64 14.83
CA GLY A 234 26.81 9.90 14.63
C GLY A 234 28.28 9.79 15.02
N ALA A 235 28.58 9.24 16.20
CA ALA A 235 29.95 9.07 16.70
C ALA A 235 30.78 8.15 15.80
N PHE A 236 30.20 7.05 15.31
CA PHE A 236 30.85 6.15 14.36
C PHE A 236 31.26 6.88 13.07
N TRP A 237 30.34 7.65 12.48
CA TRP A 237 30.63 8.43 11.27
C TRP A 237 31.61 9.57 11.53
N GLY A 238 31.56 10.19 12.72
CA GLY A 238 32.55 11.18 13.14
C GLY A 238 33.96 10.60 13.23
N LEU A 239 34.12 9.43 13.85
CA LEU A 239 35.41 8.72 13.90
C LEU A 239 35.92 8.33 12.51
N LEU A 240 35.03 7.85 11.64
CA LEU A 240 35.38 7.51 10.26
C LEU A 240 35.84 8.76 9.49
N GLY A 241 35.08 9.86 9.58
CA GLY A 241 35.43 11.15 8.97
C GLY A 241 36.78 11.68 9.48
N PHE A 242 37.05 11.55 10.78
CA PHE A 242 38.34 11.87 11.38
C PHE A 242 39.46 11.06 10.70
N ALA A 243 39.35 9.74 10.66
CA ALA A 243 40.40 8.86 10.15
C ALA A 243 40.68 9.12 8.66
N VAL A 244 39.63 9.27 7.85
CA VAL A 244 39.72 9.52 6.40
C VAL A 244 40.48 10.81 6.10
N MET A 245 40.32 11.86 6.92
CA MET A 245 40.97 13.15 6.69
C MET A 245 42.29 13.32 7.44
N ALA A 246 42.40 12.85 8.69
CA ALA A 246 43.60 13.03 9.51
C ALA A 246 44.79 12.23 8.99
N ILE A 247 44.58 10.99 8.55
CA ILE A 247 45.68 10.09 8.13
C ILE A 247 46.42 10.65 6.90
N PRO A 248 45.76 10.99 5.78
CA PRO A 248 46.45 11.51 4.60
C PRO A 248 47.14 12.85 4.85
N VAL A 249 46.49 13.76 5.57
CA VAL A 249 47.06 15.08 5.88
C VAL A 249 48.28 14.94 6.79
N THR A 250 48.25 14.03 7.76
CA THR A 250 49.42 13.75 8.63
C THR A 250 50.59 13.17 7.83
N LEU A 251 50.32 12.29 6.86
CA LEU A 251 51.36 11.68 6.02
C LEU A 251 52.05 12.68 5.08
N VAL A 252 51.34 13.70 4.62
CA VAL A 252 51.85 14.68 3.62
C VAL A 252 52.34 15.99 4.27
N SER A 253 51.86 16.33 5.46
CA SER A 253 52.17 17.61 6.12
C SER A 253 52.75 17.44 7.53
N ASN A 254 52.00 17.81 8.57
CA ASN A 254 52.38 17.71 9.98
C ASN A 254 51.20 17.15 10.79
N PRO A 255 51.45 16.35 11.84
CA PRO A 255 50.40 15.84 12.73
C PRO A 255 49.41 16.89 13.25
N PHE A 256 49.83 18.14 13.49
CA PHE A 256 48.93 19.21 13.91
C PHE A 256 47.87 19.54 12.85
N PHE A 257 48.28 19.72 11.59
CA PHE A 257 47.34 19.99 10.49
C PHE A 257 46.45 18.77 10.21
N GLY A 258 46.99 17.55 10.34
CA GLY A 258 46.21 16.33 10.25
C GLY A 258 45.13 16.25 11.31
N PHE A 259 45.46 16.60 12.56
CA PHE A 259 44.48 16.65 13.64
C PHE A 259 43.39 17.69 13.39
N VAL A 260 43.74 18.92 13.00
CA VAL A 260 42.76 19.99 12.74
C VAL A 260 41.82 19.60 11.58
N ALA A 261 42.38 19.13 10.46
CA ALA A 261 41.58 18.67 9.33
C ALA A 261 40.67 17.49 9.70
N GLY A 262 41.22 16.53 10.46
CA GLY A 262 40.46 15.40 11.01
C GLY A 262 39.31 15.85 11.90
N ALA A 263 39.54 16.79 12.82
CA ALA A 263 38.52 17.26 13.75
C ALA A 263 37.35 17.97 13.04
N VAL A 264 37.64 18.80 12.03
CA VAL A 264 36.61 19.44 11.20
C VAL A 264 35.78 18.39 10.44
N ALA A 265 36.45 17.42 9.82
CA ALA A 265 35.79 16.34 9.09
C ALA A 265 34.94 15.45 10.02
N ALA A 266 35.45 15.16 11.22
CA ALA A 266 34.74 14.41 12.24
C ALA A 266 33.45 15.11 12.67
N TYR A 267 33.52 16.42 12.91
CA TYR A 267 32.35 17.21 13.28
C TYR A 267 31.29 17.21 12.18
N LEU A 268 31.69 17.43 10.92
CA LEU A 268 30.75 17.45 9.79
C LEU A 268 30.13 16.08 9.55
N ALA A 269 30.93 15.01 9.54
CA ALA A 269 30.45 13.64 9.37
C ALA A 269 29.52 13.23 10.52
N PHE A 270 29.86 13.59 11.76
CA PHE A 270 29.00 13.41 12.92
C PHE A 270 27.67 14.13 12.73
N TYR A 271 27.70 15.43 12.39
CA TYR A 271 26.50 16.25 12.27
C TYR A 271 25.56 15.74 11.18
N VAL A 272 26.08 15.45 9.98
CA VAL A 272 25.30 14.92 8.86
C VAL A 272 24.68 13.57 9.22
N ALA A 273 25.49 12.63 9.74
CA ALA A 273 25.00 11.31 10.13
C ALA A 273 23.97 11.39 11.27
N TRP A 274 24.16 12.30 12.22
CA TRP A 274 23.23 12.54 13.32
C TRP A 274 21.88 13.09 12.83
N VAL A 275 21.89 14.07 11.91
CA VAL A 275 20.68 14.60 11.27
C VAL A 275 19.95 13.51 10.49
N LEU A 276 20.64 12.77 9.61
CA LEU A 276 20.06 11.71 8.80
C LEU A 276 19.52 10.56 9.67
N ALA A 277 20.31 10.07 10.62
CA ALA A 277 19.89 9.00 11.52
C ALA A 277 18.71 9.40 12.42
N SER A 278 18.58 10.69 12.75
CA SER A 278 17.42 11.20 13.50
C SER A 278 16.16 11.29 12.64
N ALA A 279 16.28 11.63 11.35
CA ALA A 279 15.16 11.69 10.42
C ALA A 279 14.63 10.29 10.04
N ASP A 280 15.54 9.33 9.89
CA ASP A 280 15.23 7.93 9.56
C ASP A 280 15.00 7.05 10.79
N TYR A 281 14.97 7.64 11.98
CA TYR A 281 14.81 6.89 13.21
C TYR A 281 13.44 6.19 13.27
N ARG A 282 13.44 4.92 13.70
CA ARG A 282 12.22 4.12 13.95
C ARG A 282 12.14 3.79 15.43
N TRP A 283 11.06 4.18 16.10
CA TRP A 283 10.80 3.77 17.48
C TRP A 283 10.26 2.35 17.50
N GLY A 284 10.87 1.50 18.34
CA GLY A 284 10.45 0.10 18.54
C GLY A 284 10.52 -0.80 17.30
N GLY A 285 11.06 -0.29 16.18
CA GLY A 285 11.06 -0.97 14.89
C GLY A 285 9.80 -0.71 14.06
N ALA A 286 8.66 -0.33 14.66
CA ALA A 286 7.41 -0.19 13.94
C ALA A 286 7.22 1.18 13.26
N ALA A 287 7.37 2.29 14.00
CA ALA A 287 6.96 3.61 13.52
C ALA A 287 8.15 4.56 13.25
N SER A 288 8.22 5.12 12.04
CA SER A 288 9.20 6.15 11.68
C SER A 288 8.83 7.52 12.28
N VAL A 289 9.82 8.39 12.45
CA VAL A 289 9.62 9.79 12.90
C VAL A 289 8.63 10.53 12.02
N ARG A 290 8.70 10.35 10.70
CA ARG A 290 7.76 10.94 9.74
C ARG A 290 6.34 10.49 9.99
N ARG A 291 6.13 9.18 10.17
CA ARG A 291 4.80 8.62 10.45
C ARG A 291 4.22 9.15 11.76
N LEU A 292 5.02 9.22 12.82
CA LEU A 292 4.57 9.77 14.11
C LEU A 292 4.26 11.26 14.03
N GLY A 293 5.05 12.04 13.28
CA GLY A 293 4.77 13.46 13.04
C GLY A 293 3.46 13.67 12.29
N LEU A 294 3.22 12.91 11.22
CA LEU A 294 1.96 12.94 10.48
C LEU A 294 0.78 12.56 11.36
N GLU A 295 0.89 11.47 12.11
CA GLU A 295 -0.16 11.00 13.02
C GLU A 295 -0.51 12.06 14.08
N ALA A 296 0.50 12.64 14.73
CA ALA A 296 0.29 13.68 15.73
C ALA A 296 -0.40 14.92 15.13
N PHE A 297 -0.01 15.30 13.91
CA PHE A 297 -0.65 16.38 13.19
C PHE A 297 -2.11 16.05 12.86
N LEU A 298 -2.40 14.88 12.29
CA LEU A 298 -3.77 14.50 11.92
C LEU A 298 -4.69 14.41 13.14
N ARG A 299 -4.22 13.85 14.27
CA ARG A 299 -5.00 13.82 15.52
C ARG A 299 -5.24 15.21 16.09
N GLY A 300 -4.21 16.06 16.07
CA GLY A 300 -4.33 17.46 16.49
C GLY A 300 -5.32 18.23 15.60
N TYR A 301 -5.22 18.03 14.29
CA TYR A 301 -6.13 18.59 13.28
C TYR A 301 -7.56 18.14 13.54
N ALA A 302 -7.79 16.84 13.71
CA ALA A 302 -9.10 16.28 13.99
C ALA A 302 -9.71 16.86 15.27
N SER A 303 -8.95 16.83 16.37
CA SER A 303 -9.38 17.36 17.66
C SER A 303 -9.70 18.86 17.60
N SER A 304 -8.90 19.66 16.89
CA SER A 304 -9.12 21.11 16.76
C SER A 304 -10.40 21.48 16.01
N ARG A 305 -10.95 20.54 15.22
CA ARG A 305 -12.15 20.75 14.40
C ARG A 305 -13.33 19.86 14.80
N GLY A 306 -13.22 19.14 15.93
CA GLY A 306 -14.26 18.23 16.37
C GLY A 306 -14.50 17.04 15.43
N LEU A 307 -13.51 16.69 14.59
CA LEU A 307 -13.55 15.48 13.77
C LEU A 307 -13.18 14.27 14.66
N ARG A 308 -13.80 13.14 14.38
CA ARG A 308 -13.53 11.85 15.02
C ARG A 308 -12.75 10.98 14.05
N GLU A 309 -11.68 10.36 14.53
CA GLU A 309 -10.99 9.35 13.74
C GLU A 309 -11.92 8.16 13.50
N GLU A 310 -12.03 7.75 12.25
CA GLU A 310 -12.83 6.60 11.84
C GLU A 310 -11.90 5.49 11.36
N ASN A 311 -12.31 4.25 11.58
CA ASN A 311 -11.58 3.09 11.06
C ASN A 311 -11.60 3.13 9.52
N ARG A 312 -10.42 3.24 8.92
CA ARG A 312 -10.24 3.30 7.46
C ARG A 312 -10.81 2.10 6.71
N TRP A 313 -10.80 0.91 7.30
CA TRP A 313 -11.33 -0.30 6.68
C TRP A 313 -12.85 -0.31 6.72
N ARG A 314 -13.43 0.14 7.84
CA ARG A 314 -14.88 0.41 7.92
C ARG A 314 -15.31 1.44 6.89
N PHE A 315 -14.52 2.50 6.72
CA PHE A 315 -14.80 3.49 5.69
C PHE A 315 -14.80 2.88 4.29
N HIS A 316 -13.79 2.07 3.93
CA HIS A 316 -13.79 1.36 2.65
C HIS A 316 -14.95 0.35 2.51
N SER A 317 -15.33 -0.31 3.61
CA SER A 317 -16.43 -1.28 3.59
C SER A 317 -17.80 -0.62 3.42
N VAL A 318 -18.00 0.57 3.99
CA VAL A 318 -19.22 1.37 3.83
C VAL A 318 -19.24 2.09 2.47
N HIS A 319 -18.09 2.60 2.04
CA HIS A 319 -17.96 3.43 0.84
C HIS A 319 -17.29 2.71 -0.34
N ARG A 320 -17.63 1.44 -0.55
CA ARG A 320 -17.11 0.55 -1.60
C ARG A 320 -17.12 1.14 -3.02
N ASN A 321 -18.12 1.99 -3.29
CA ASN A 321 -18.34 2.59 -4.60
C ASN A 321 -17.64 3.93 -4.79
N LEU A 322 -16.97 4.49 -3.75
CA LEU A 322 -16.20 5.71 -3.92
C LEU A 322 -14.98 5.43 -4.81
N PRO A 323 -14.76 6.21 -5.88
CA PRO A 323 -13.60 6.08 -6.74
C PRO A 323 -12.39 6.74 -6.10
N LEU A 324 -11.85 6.15 -5.03
CA LEU A 324 -10.64 6.64 -4.40
C LEU A 324 -9.39 6.15 -5.16
N PRO A 325 -8.39 7.02 -5.40
CA PRO A 325 -7.12 6.66 -6.06
C PRO A 325 -6.16 5.89 -5.13
N GLY A 326 -6.64 4.80 -4.53
CA GLY A 326 -5.87 3.89 -3.69
C GLY A 326 -6.37 3.81 -2.25
N THR A 327 -5.52 3.23 -1.38
CA THR A 327 -5.89 2.96 0.00
C THR A 327 -5.81 4.20 0.88
N VAL A 328 -6.93 4.49 1.54
CA VAL A 328 -7.00 5.49 2.61
C VAL A 328 -6.06 5.14 3.77
N ALA A 329 -5.19 6.07 4.14
CA ALA A 329 -4.35 5.96 5.31
C ALA A 329 -5.05 6.39 6.60
N HIS A 330 -5.82 7.49 6.55
CA HIS A 330 -6.60 8.01 7.68
C HIS A 330 -7.97 8.49 7.24
N VAL A 331 -8.98 8.27 8.10
CA VAL A 331 -10.33 8.81 7.93
C VAL A 331 -10.69 9.61 9.16
N MET A 332 -11.24 10.79 8.96
CA MET A 332 -11.71 11.67 10.03
C MET A 332 -13.14 12.11 9.68
N ALA A 333 -14.13 11.63 10.42
CA ALA A 333 -15.54 11.97 10.21
C ALA A 333 -15.98 13.12 11.13
N GLY A 334 -16.76 14.06 10.61
CA GLY A 334 -17.32 15.18 11.37
C GLY A 334 -17.70 16.37 10.48
N PRO A 335 -17.88 17.57 11.06
CA PRO A 335 -18.30 18.75 10.30
C PRO A 335 -17.24 19.17 9.28
N ILE A 336 -17.62 19.29 8.01
CA ILE A 336 -16.71 19.72 6.96
C ILE A 336 -16.42 21.22 7.12
N PRO A 337 -15.15 21.65 7.20
CA PRO A 337 -14.81 23.06 7.32
C PRO A 337 -15.45 23.89 6.20
N GLY A 338 -16.15 24.96 6.56
CA GLY A 338 -16.85 25.82 5.60
C GLY A 338 -18.18 25.26 5.06
N SER A 339 -18.67 24.15 5.62
CA SER A 339 -19.96 23.55 5.27
C SER A 339 -20.82 23.31 6.52
N ASP A 340 -22.15 23.36 6.36
CA ASP A 340 -23.12 22.96 7.39
C ASP A 340 -23.40 21.44 7.37
N ARG A 341 -22.57 20.66 6.66
CA ARG A 341 -22.74 19.21 6.48
C ARG A 341 -21.65 18.44 7.22
N ASP A 342 -22.05 17.33 7.80
CA ASP A 342 -21.13 16.30 8.25
C ASP A 342 -20.62 15.49 7.04
N GLY A 343 -19.39 15.00 7.13
CA GLY A 343 -18.81 14.09 6.15
C GLY A 343 -17.49 13.51 6.63
N ALA A 344 -16.76 12.87 5.71
CA ALA A 344 -15.48 12.25 6.02
C ALA A 344 -14.34 12.99 5.30
N THR A 345 -13.34 13.41 6.05
CA THR A 345 -12.05 13.85 5.52
C THR A 345 -11.13 12.63 5.42
N VAL A 346 -10.64 12.38 4.22
CA VAL A 346 -9.84 11.21 3.90
C VAL A 346 -8.39 11.65 3.67
N VAL A 347 -7.42 10.91 4.16
CA VAL A 347 -6.01 11.07 3.82
C VAL A 347 -5.59 9.84 3.06
N ILE A 348 -5.29 9.99 1.78
CA ILE A 348 -4.84 8.90 0.93
C ILE A 348 -3.31 8.89 0.96
N TRP A 349 -2.72 7.73 1.24
CA TRP A 349 -1.27 7.59 1.21
C TRP A 349 -0.88 6.87 -0.07
N HIS A 350 0.00 7.49 -0.86
CA HIS A 350 0.56 6.86 -2.04
C HIS A 350 2.01 6.44 -1.75
N PRO A 351 2.33 5.13 -1.68
CA PRO A 351 3.67 4.67 -1.30
C PRO A 351 4.74 4.82 -2.40
N VAL A 352 4.48 5.55 -3.48
CA VAL A 352 5.42 5.65 -4.60
C VAL A 352 6.43 6.77 -4.32
N ALA A 353 7.60 6.36 -3.84
CA ALA A 353 8.82 7.17 -3.90
C ALA A 353 9.23 7.31 -5.39
N GLY A 354 8.68 8.33 -6.06
CA GLY A 354 8.91 8.58 -7.47
C GLY A 354 7.66 9.12 -8.16
N SER A 355 7.41 10.41 -7.96
CA SER A 355 6.71 11.30 -8.91
C SER A 355 5.55 10.68 -9.71
N MET A 356 4.35 10.67 -9.14
CA MET A 356 3.13 10.74 -9.97
C MET A 356 2.41 12.05 -9.67
N CYS A 357 2.58 13.01 -10.58
CA CYS A 357 1.66 14.12 -10.70
C CYS A 357 0.36 13.57 -11.29
N PHE A 358 -0.77 13.76 -10.62
CA PHE A 358 -2.07 13.69 -11.27
C PHE A 358 -2.03 14.61 -12.51
N GLY A 359 -2.60 14.17 -13.64
CA GLY A 359 -2.79 15.05 -14.77
C GLY A 359 -3.59 16.26 -14.30
N ALA A 360 -3.23 17.47 -14.75
CA ALA A 360 -3.86 18.72 -14.31
C ALA A 360 -5.40 18.68 -14.33
N ARG A 361 -6.00 17.89 -15.23
CA ARG A 361 -7.45 17.74 -15.38
C ARG A 361 -8.12 16.85 -14.32
N GLU A 362 -7.49 15.76 -13.88
CA GLU A 362 -7.97 14.92 -12.77
C GLU A 362 -7.75 15.62 -11.43
N PHE A 363 -6.60 16.30 -11.31
CA PHE A 363 -6.30 17.13 -10.16
C PHE A 363 -7.23 18.35 -10.08
N ASP A 364 -7.66 18.97 -11.18
CA ASP A 364 -8.58 20.11 -11.15
C ASP A 364 -10.01 19.72 -10.74
N GLN A 365 -10.51 18.55 -11.15
CA GLN A 365 -11.79 18.03 -10.66
C GLN A 365 -11.73 17.71 -9.16
N PHE A 366 -10.59 17.18 -8.71
CA PHE A 366 -10.33 16.89 -7.30
C PHE A 366 -10.14 18.17 -6.46
N ARG A 367 -9.37 19.13 -6.96
CA ARG A 367 -9.01 20.40 -6.32
C ARG A 367 -10.20 21.35 -6.22
N ALA A 368 -11.13 21.30 -7.17
CA ALA A 368 -12.42 22.00 -7.07
C ALA A 368 -13.27 21.50 -5.88
N ALA A 369 -13.09 20.24 -5.46
CA ALA A 369 -13.75 19.68 -4.27
C ALA A 369 -12.93 19.83 -2.98
N ALA A 370 -11.59 19.93 -3.06
CA ALA A 370 -10.67 19.87 -1.93
C ALA A 370 -10.06 21.23 -1.49
N GLY A 371 -10.63 22.35 -1.95
CA GLY A 371 -9.96 23.64 -2.18
C GLY A 371 -9.30 24.42 -1.02
N GLU A 372 -9.33 23.96 0.23
CA GLU A 372 -8.76 24.71 1.36
C GLU A 372 -7.60 24.01 2.08
N LEU A 373 -7.57 22.68 2.07
CA LEU A 373 -6.61 21.90 2.84
C LEU A 373 -5.23 21.84 2.16
N LEU A 374 -5.21 21.78 0.83
CA LEU A 374 -3.99 21.75 0.02
C LEU A 374 -3.18 23.06 0.11
N ALA A 375 -3.82 24.19 0.45
CA ALA A 375 -3.14 25.46 0.63
C ALA A 375 -2.34 25.55 1.95
N GLN A 376 -2.67 24.73 2.96
CA GLN A 376 -2.01 24.73 4.27
C GLN A 376 -0.82 23.76 4.36
N VAL A 377 -0.70 22.80 3.42
CA VAL A 377 0.36 21.77 3.45
C VAL A 377 1.73 22.29 2.98
N GLY A 378 1.80 23.49 2.35
CA GLY A 378 3.04 24.12 1.89
C GLY A 378 3.61 23.48 0.62
N GLU A 379 4.29 24.27 -0.21
CA GLU A 379 4.83 23.84 -1.51
C GLU A 379 5.96 22.79 -1.44
N ASP A 380 6.44 22.44 -0.24
CA ASP A 380 7.58 21.52 -0.04
C ASP A 380 7.20 20.02 0.08
N GLY A 381 5.99 19.62 -0.33
CA GLY A 381 5.43 18.28 -0.05
C GLY A 381 5.51 17.28 -1.21
N GLU A 382 6.61 16.53 -1.36
CA GLU A 382 6.69 15.37 -2.27
C GLU A 382 6.03 14.09 -1.72
N ASP A 383 5.64 14.01 -0.44
CA ASP A 383 5.34 12.72 0.21
C ASP A 383 3.90 12.53 0.75
N ALA A 384 2.98 13.51 0.64
CA ALA A 384 1.60 13.33 1.12
C ALA A 384 0.57 14.16 0.32
N ALA A 385 -0.20 13.52 -0.55
CA ALA A 385 -1.38 14.11 -1.15
C ALA A 385 -2.54 14.03 -0.15
N VAL A 386 -2.84 15.12 0.57
CA VAL A 386 -4.03 15.14 1.42
C VAL A 386 -5.25 15.37 0.54
N ALA A 387 -6.14 14.38 0.55
CA ALA A 387 -7.26 14.27 -0.36
C ALA A 387 -8.58 14.58 0.37
N ALA A 388 -9.00 15.84 0.44
CA ALA A 388 -10.35 16.15 0.92
C ALA A 388 -11.39 15.65 -0.10
N VAL A 389 -12.19 14.63 0.24
CA VAL A 389 -13.27 14.12 -0.62
C VAL A 389 -14.61 14.24 0.07
N ALA A 390 -15.49 14.99 -0.60
CA ALA A 390 -16.94 14.98 -0.66
C ALA A 390 -17.75 14.47 0.55
N ALA A 391 -18.70 15.31 1.00
CA ALA A 391 -19.89 14.87 1.71
C ALA A 391 -20.63 13.79 0.90
N ALA A 392 -20.35 12.52 1.17
CA ALA A 392 -21.36 11.49 1.00
C ALA A 392 -22.37 11.73 2.13
N GLU A 393 -23.64 11.97 1.82
CA GLU A 393 -24.68 11.88 2.83
C GLU A 393 -24.57 10.48 3.47
N VAL A 394 -24.23 10.46 4.77
CA VAL A 394 -24.24 9.25 5.60
C VAL A 394 -25.68 8.89 5.94
#